data_AF-K2DKL7-F1
#
_entry.id   AF-K2DKL7-F1
#
_cell.length_a   1.000
_cell.length_b   1.000
_cell.length_c   1.000
_cell.angle_alpha   90.00
_cell.angle_beta   90.00
_cell.angle_gamma   90.00
#
_symmetry.space_group_name_H-M   'P 1'
#
loop_
_entity.id
_entity.type
_entity.pdbx_description
1 polymer ?
#
loop_
_entity_poly.entity_id
_entity_poly.type
_entity_poly.pdbx_seq_one_letter_code
_entity_poly.pdbx_strand_id
1 'polypeptide(L)'
;MITSIFKRTDNGGVEIIFTIPADIILKTKEETLNEFAKNAVVSGFRKGMAPIAKVEAITKDEELTEHILSHLLPEAFGESVITHKFSPAIYPKYDAVKITSSKNVASDTEWQIKAVTCELEKIILPKDYRKLDIKALIEKVNLKLPKMLIDEEVNARLSQVLDRIEKLGLTLEGYLKSVGKTPEILRSEYEIQAKEAISMELILNEVANAEKIEVSEKEIDEFIKTTGEDLNKVEKNQRDILKRVIMRRSALEKLSK
;
A
#
# COMPACT_ATOMS: atom_id res chain seq x y z
N MET A 1 -25.48 -5.94 6.47
CA MET A 1 -24.12 -5.57 6.94
C MET A 1 -23.12 -6.47 6.23
N ILE A 2 -21.95 -5.94 5.88
CA ILE A 2 -20.86 -6.77 5.34
C ILE A 2 -20.33 -7.64 6.48
N THR A 3 -20.14 -8.93 6.21
CA THR A 3 -19.52 -9.85 7.17
C THR A 3 -18.15 -10.26 6.67
N SER A 4 -17.28 -10.71 7.57
CA SER A 4 -15.94 -11.15 7.19
C SER A 4 -15.49 -12.41 7.93
N ILE A 5 -14.71 -13.22 7.24
CA ILE A 5 -13.96 -14.34 7.82
C ILE A 5 -12.49 -13.93 7.85
N PHE A 6 -11.93 -13.81 9.05
CA PHE A 6 -10.55 -13.38 9.27
C PHE A 6 -9.65 -14.57 9.57
N LYS A 7 -8.46 -14.61 8.96
CA LYS A 7 -7.45 -15.63 9.20
C LYS A 7 -6.05 -15.02 9.19
N ARG A 8 -5.24 -15.33 10.20
CA ARG A 8 -3.77 -15.15 10.16
C ARG A 8 -3.14 -16.37 9.49
N THR A 9 -2.22 -16.13 8.58
CA THR A 9 -1.43 -17.16 7.90
C THR A 9 0.03 -17.09 8.34
N ASP A 10 0.84 -18.02 7.85
CA ASP A 10 2.27 -18.07 8.20
C ASP A 10 3.00 -16.78 7.81
N ASN A 11 4.10 -16.49 8.54
CA ASN A 11 4.95 -15.32 8.33
C ASN A 11 4.20 -13.98 8.35
N GLY A 12 3.21 -13.81 9.23
CA GLY A 12 2.50 -12.55 9.41
C GLY A 12 1.51 -12.21 8.29
N GLY A 13 1.20 -13.14 7.39
CA GLY A 13 0.15 -12.94 6.40
C GLY A 13 -1.24 -12.88 7.03
N VAL A 14 -2.13 -12.14 6.40
CA VAL A 14 -3.51 -11.94 6.84
C VAL A 14 -4.42 -12.08 5.62
N GLU A 15 -5.42 -12.95 5.74
CA GLU A 15 -6.47 -13.15 4.75
C GLU A 15 -7.82 -12.81 5.36
N ILE A 16 -8.62 -12.04 4.62
CA ILE A 16 -9.96 -11.66 5.02
C ILE A 16 -10.90 -11.93 3.85
N ILE A 17 -11.93 -12.74 4.06
CA ILE A 17 -12.97 -12.96 3.04
C ILE A 17 -14.19 -12.15 3.45
N PHE A 18 -14.46 -11.08 2.72
CA PHE A 18 -15.65 -10.26 2.87
C PHE A 18 -16.82 -10.89 2.13
N THR A 19 -17.97 -10.98 2.79
CA THR A 19 -19.25 -11.35 2.18
C THR A 19 -20.15 -10.12 2.18
N ILE A 20 -20.48 -9.66 0.98
CA ILE A 20 -21.24 -8.44 0.72
C ILE A 20 -22.64 -8.84 0.23
N PRO A 21 -23.70 -8.61 1.02
CA PRO A 21 -25.06 -8.99 0.64
C PRO A 21 -25.70 -8.04 -0.38
N ALA A 22 -26.72 -8.53 -1.09
CA ALA A 22 -27.39 -7.82 -2.18
C ALA A 22 -27.94 -6.44 -1.81
N ASP A 23 -28.47 -6.25 -0.60
CA ASP A 23 -29.00 -4.97 -0.13
C ASP A 23 -27.93 -3.87 -0.10
N ILE A 24 -26.72 -4.21 0.35
CA ILE A 24 -25.57 -3.30 0.39
C ILE A 24 -25.08 -3.03 -1.04
N ILE A 25 -24.97 -4.06 -1.88
CA ILE A 25 -24.55 -3.91 -3.27
C ILE A 25 -25.51 -2.96 -4.01
N LEU A 26 -26.82 -3.18 -3.88
CA LEU A 26 -27.84 -2.39 -4.55
C LEU A 26 -27.84 -0.93 -4.08
N LYS A 27 -27.72 -0.71 -2.77
CA LYS A 27 -27.63 0.65 -2.21
C LYS A 27 -26.41 1.40 -2.77
N THR A 28 -25.22 0.80 -2.71
CA THR A 28 -24.00 1.44 -3.18
C THR A 28 -23.94 1.56 -4.70
N LYS A 29 -24.57 0.64 -5.43
CA LYS A 29 -24.79 0.78 -6.88
C LYS A 29 -25.59 2.04 -7.21
N GLU A 30 -26.67 2.30 -6.50
CA GLU A 30 -27.48 3.51 -6.70
C GLU A 30 -26.66 4.78 -6.44
N GLU A 31 -25.89 4.82 -5.34
CA GLU A 31 -24.98 5.92 -5.02
C GLU A 31 -23.93 6.13 -6.13
N THR A 32 -23.29 5.05 -6.59
CA THR A 32 -22.29 5.08 -7.66
C THR A 32 -22.87 5.59 -8.98
N LEU A 33 -24.06 5.13 -9.37
CA LEU A 33 -24.72 5.60 -10.59
C LEU A 33 -25.12 7.07 -10.52
N ASN A 34 -25.50 7.56 -9.33
CA ASN A 34 -25.75 8.99 -9.11
C ASN A 34 -24.48 9.83 -9.29
N GLU A 35 -23.32 9.32 -8.88
CA GLU A 35 -22.03 9.99 -9.11
C GLU A 35 -21.66 10.02 -10.59
N PHE A 36 -21.81 8.90 -11.28
CA PHE A 36 -21.58 8.81 -12.73
C PHE A 36 -22.50 9.77 -13.48
N ALA A 37 -23.78 9.83 -13.09
CA ALA A 37 -24.77 10.69 -13.73
C ALA A 37 -24.33 12.17 -13.76
N LYS A 38 -23.68 12.68 -12.71
CA LYS A 38 -23.22 14.09 -12.63
C LYS A 38 -22.31 14.49 -13.79
N ASN A 39 -21.52 13.55 -14.31
CA ASN A 39 -20.57 13.80 -15.38
C ASN A 39 -20.88 13.08 -16.69
N ALA A 40 -21.88 12.18 -16.69
CA ALA A 40 -22.25 11.39 -17.86
C ALA A 40 -22.70 12.26 -19.03
N VAL A 41 -22.19 11.93 -20.21
CA VAL A 41 -22.65 12.45 -21.49
C VAL A 41 -23.44 11.34 -22.16
N VAL A 42 -24.76 11.47 -22.11
CA VAL A 42 -25.69 10.50 -22.70
C VAL A 42 -26.37 11.15 -23.89
N SER A 43 -26.44 10.44 -25.01
CA SER A 43 -27.10 10.95 -26.22
C SER A 43 -28.53 11.40 -25.93
N GLY A 44 -28.86 12.63 -26.32
CA GLY A 44 -30.17 13.25 -26.09
C GLY A 44 -30.33 13.97 -24.73
N PHE A 45 -29.35 13.89 -23.83
CA PHE A 45 -29.40 14.55 -22.52
C PHE A 45 -28.26 15.55 -22.36
N ARG A 46 -28.55 16.69 -21.72
CA ARG A 46 -27.51 17.61 -21.29
C ARG A 46 -26.66 16.93 -20.22
N LYS A 47 -25.33 17.12 -20.26
CA LYS A 47 -24.38 16.59 -19.26
C LYS A 47 -24.93 16.76 -17.85
N GLY A 48 -24.94 15.68 -17.06
CA GLY A 48 -25.46 15.71 -15.69
C GLY A 48 -26.96 15.39 -15.55
N MET A 49 -27.74 15.47 -16.62
CA MET A 49 -29.21 15.41 -16.60
C MET A 49 -29.78 14.09 -17.14
N ALA A 50 -28.92 13.13 -17.45
CA ALA A 50 -29.36 11.83 -17.94
C ALA A 50 -30.00 11.01 -16.80
N PRO A 51 -31.15 10.36 -17.04
CA PRO A 51 -31.75 9.44 -16.07
C PRO A 51 -30.80 8.31 -15.69
N ILE A 52 -30.80 7.88 -14.42
CA ILE A 52 -29.94 6.81 -13.88
C ILE A 52 -30.00 5.53 -14.74
N ALA A 53 -31.20 5.10 -15.15
CA ALA A 53 -31.37 3.91 -15.99
C ALA A 53 -30.64 4.01 -17.35
N LYS A 54 -30.49 5.22 -17.91
CA LYS A 54 -29.73 5.44 -19.15
C LYS A 54 -28.23 5.48 -18.90
N VAL A 55 -27.81 6.00 -17.75
CA VAL A 55 -26.41 5.97 -17.31
C VAL A 55 -25.96 4.53 -17.11
N GLU A 56 -26.72 3.73 -16.36
CA GLU A 56 -26.43 2.30 -16.14
C GLU A 56 -26.37 1.50 -17.44
N ALA A 57 -27.24 1.81 -18.41
CA ALA A 57 -27.24 1.13 -19.70
C ALA A 57 -25.92 1.32 -20.47
N ILE A 58 -25.31 2.50 -20.38
CA ILE A 58 -24.05 2.82 -21.10
C ILE A 58 -22.78 2.49 -20.32
N THR A 59 -22.85 2.44 -18.98
CA THR A 59 -21.71 2.11 -18.11
C THR A 59 -21.33 0.63 -18.26
N LYS A 60 -20.04 0.29 -18.28
CA LYS A 60 -19.61 -1.13 -18.32
C LYS A 60 -19.84 -1.79 -16.97
N ASP A 61 -20.17 -3.09 -16.96
CA ASP A 61 -20.45 -3.80 -15.71
C ASP A 61 -19.19 -3.90 -14.83
N GLU A 62 -18.02 -4.04 -15.45
CA GLU A 62 -16.73 -4.09 -14.76
C GLU A 62 -16.40 -2.76 -14.08
N GLU A 63 -16.62 -1.64 -14.79
CA GLU A 63 -16.39 -0.29 -14.27
C GLU A 63 -17.34 0.00 -13.09
N LEU A 64 -18.62 -0.34 -13.23
CA LEU A 64 -19.60 -0.18 -12.15
C LEU A 64 -19.23 -1.05 -10.94
N THR A 65 -18.81 -2.29 -11.17
CA THR A 65 -18.38 -3.22 -10.11
C THR A 65 -17.15 -2.69 -9.37
N GLU A 66 -16.13 -2.23 -10.09
CA GLU A 66 -14.91 -1.68 -9.49
C GLU A 66 -15.21 -0.47 -8.60
N HIS A 67 -16.06 0.45 -9.07
CA HIS A 67 -16.45 1.60 -8.28
C HIS A 67 -17.29 1.23 -7.06
N ILE A 68 -18.23 0.28 -7.15
CA ILE A 68 -18.97 -0.20 -5.98
C ILE A 68 -18.00 -0.77 -4.94
N LEU A 69 -17.06 -1.62 -5.36
CA LEU A 69 -16.07 -2.20 -4.47
C LEU A 69 -15.13 -1.16 -3.86
N SER A 70 -14.77 -0.10 -4.61
CA SER A 70 -13.92 0.98 -4.10
C SER A 70 -14.57 1.77 -2.95
N HIS A 71 -15.90 1.79 -2.87
CA HIS A 71 -16.63 2.41 -1.76
C HIS A 71 -16.73 1.45 -0.57
N LEU A 72 -17.03 0.17 -0.84
CA LEU A 72 -17.34 -0.81 0.22
C LEU A 72 -16.10 -1.36 0.93
N LEU A 73 -15.04 -1.68 0.18
CA LEU A 73 -13.90 -2.42 0.71
C LEU A 73 -13.05 -1.62 1.70
N PRO A 74 -12.77 -0.31 1.52
CA PRO A 74 -11.99 0.45 2.49
C PRO A 74 -12.64 0.51 3.88
N GLU A 75 -13.97 0.69 3.93
CA GLU A 75 -14.72 0.72 5.19
C GLU A 75 -14.72 -0.67 5.85
N ALA A 76 -15.10 -1.71 5.10
CA ALA A 76 -15.12 -3.09 5.61
C ALA A 76 -13.75 -3.57 6.10
N PHE A 77 -12.67 -3.16 5.40
CA PHE A 77 -11.31 -3.45 5.82
C PHE A 77 -10.93 -2.67 7.08
N GLY A 78 -11.26 -1.38 7.17
CA GLY A 78 -11.03 -0.56 8.37
C GLY A 78 -11.73 -1.12 9.61
N GLU A 79 -12.99 -1.54 9.47
CA GLU A 79 -13.73 -2.22 10.55
C GLU A 79 -13.06 -3.53 10.97
N SER A 80 -12.55 -4.31 10.00
CA SER A 80 -11.84 -5.55 10.28
C SER A 80 -10.52 -5.31 11.01
N VAL A 81 -9.79 -4.25 10.66
CA VAL A 81 -8.57 -3.79 11.36
C VAL A 81 -8.87 -3.47 12.83
N ILE A 82 -9.92 -2.71 13.09
CA ILE A 82 -10.33 -2.32 14.45
C ILE A 82 -10.77 -3.56 15.25
N THR A 83 -11.63 -4.40 14.65
CA THR A 83 -12.23 -5.56 15.30
C THR A 83 -11.18 -6.60 15.69
N HIS A 84 -10.24 -6.89 14.79
CA HIS A 84 -9.22 -7.93 14.98
C HIS A 84 -7.89 -7.38 15.53
N LYS A 85 -7.79 -6.06 15.71
CA LYS A 85 -6.66 -5.34 16.31
C LYS A 85 -5.31 -5.70 15.69
N PHE A 86 -5.26 -5.79 14.36
CA PHE A 86 -4.02 -5.98 13.63
C PHE A 86 -3.57 -4.66 12.99
N SER A 87 -2.29 -4.57 12.62
CA SER A 87 -1.72 -3.38 11.97
C SER A 87 -1.19 -3.77 10.60
N PRO A 88 -1.91 -3.47 9.51
CA PRO A 88 -1.46 -3.84 8.17
C PRO A 88 -0.17 -3.10 7.82
N ALA A 89 0.84 -3.85 7.38
CA ALA A 89 2.12 -3.32 6.93
C ALA A 89 2.07 -2.87 5.46
N ILE A 90 1.15 -3.43 4.68
CA ILE A 90 0.89 -3.06 3.28
C ILE A 90 -0.60 -2.88 3.04
N TYR A 91 -0.96 -2.10 2.02
CA TYR A 91 -2.34 -2.05 1.57
C TYR A 91 -2.83 -3.43 1.13
N PRO A 92 -4.08 -3.80 1.45
CA PRO A 92 -4.62 -5.08 1.05
C PRO A 92 -4.73 -5.17 -0.48
N LYS A 93 -4.33 -6.32 -1.02
CA LYS A 93 -4.64 -6.72 -2.39
C LYS A 93 -5.95 -7.48 -2.38
N TYR A 94 -6.83 -7.17 -3.32
CA TYR A 94 -8.17 -7.76 -3.39
C TYR A 94 -8.28 -8.70 -4.58
N ASP A 95 -8.77 -9.90 -4.33
CA ASP A 95 -9.11 -10.90 -5.34
C ASP A 95 -10.62 -11.19 -5.29
N ALA A 96 -11.25 -11.27 -6.46
CA ALA A 96 -12.61 -11.76 -6.57
C ALA A 96 -12.66 -13.28 -6.26
N VAL A 97 -13.43 -13.69 -5.25
CA VAL A 97 -13.73 -15.11 -5.00
C VAL A 97 -15.03 -15.48 -5.69
N LYS A 98 -16.05 -14.63 -5.53
CA LYS A 98 -17.35 -14.78 -6.17
C LYS A 98 -17.92 -13.39 -6.43
N ILE A 99 -18.05 -13.03 -7.70
CA ILE A 99 -18.75 -11.82 -8.12
C ILE A 99 -19.72 -12.21 -9.22
N THR A 100 -20.91 -11.64 -9.15
CA THR A 100 -21.93 -11.70 -10.20
C THR A 100 -22.16 -10.30 -10.76
N SER A 101 -22.89 -10.20 -11.87
CA SER A 101 -23.11 -8.91 -12.53
C SER A 101 -23.68 -7.86 -11.59
N SER A 102 -23.06 -6.68 -11.57
CA SER A 102 -23.55 -5.52 -10.80
C SER A 102 -24.80 -4.89 -11.44
N LYS A 103 -25.02 -5.12 -12.74
CA LYS A 103 -26.25 -4.69 -13.43
C LYS A 103 -27.46 -5.52 -13.01
N ASN A 104 -27.29 -6.82 -12.78
CA ASN A 104 -28.39 -7.74 -12.47
C ASN A 104 -28.17 -8.43 -11.11
N VAL A 105 -28.37 -7.69 -10.02
CA VAL A 105 -28.22 -8.20 -8.65
C VAL A 105 -29.56 -8.78 -8.18
N ALA A 106 -29.62 -10.11 -8.01
CA ALA A 106 -30.77 -10.79 -7.42
C ALA A 106 -30.78 -10.63 -5.89
N SER A 107 -31.94 -10.78 -5.25
CA SER A 107 -32.10 -10.58 -3.80
C SER A 107 -31.29 -11.53 -2.92
N ASP A 108 -30.94 -12.71 -3.44
CA ASP A 108 -30.11 -13.73 -2.79
C ASP A 108 -28.62 -13.64 -3.18
N THR A 109 -28.23 -12.59 -3.90
CA THR A 109 -26.83 -12.40 -4.32
C THR A 109 -25.93 -12.06 -3.15
N GLU A 110 -24.77 -12.71 -3.10
CA GLU A 110 -23.69 -12.40 -2.19
C GLU A 110 -22.37 -12.38 -2.96
N TRP A 111 -21.66 -11.26 -2.90
CA TRP A 111 -20.31 -11.16 -3.41
C TRP A 111 -19.31 -11.56 -2.33
N GLN A 112 -18.28 -12.30 -2.75
CA GLN A 112 -17.16 -12.66 -1.90
C GLN A 112 -15.87 -12.11 -2.47
N ILE A 113 -15.21 -11.27 -1.67
CA ILE A 113 -13.93 -10.64 -2.02
C ILE A 113 -12.91 -11.05 -0.97
N LYS A 114 -11.78 -11.57 -1.41
CA LYS A 114 -10.66 -11.91 -0.54
C LYS A 114 -9.68 -10.75 -0.53
N ALA A 115 -9.45 -10.17 0.63
CA ALA A 115 -8.36 -9.24 0.88
C ALA A 115 -7.16 -9.98 1.48
N VAL A 116 -5.98 -9.72 0.94
CA VAL A 116 -4.72 -10.29 1.42
C VAL A 116 -3.77 -9.14 1.78
N THR A 117 -3.26 -9.15 3.00
CA THR A 117 -2.25 -8.23 3.50
C THR A 117 -1.28 -8.98 4.43
N CYS A 118 -0.37 -8.26 5.06
CA CYS A 118 0.47 -8.81 6.13
C CYS A 118 0.60 -7.81 7.27
N GLU A 119 0.81 -8.31 8.48
CA GLU A 119 1.21 -7.54 9.65
C GLU A 119 2.67 -7.81 9.99
N LEU A 120 3.31 -6.83 10.62
CA LEU A 120 4.66 -6.97 11.14
C LEU A 120 4.60 -7.38 12.60
N GLU A 121 5.49 -8.30 12.99
CA GLU A 121 5.71 -8.59 14.40
C GLU A 121 6.27 -7.36 15.12
N LYS A 122 5.90 -7.22 16.40
CA LYS A 122 6.43 -6.14 17.21
C LYS A 122 7.94 -6.34 17.40
N ILE A 123 8.69 -5.30 17.07
CA ILE A 123 10.15 -5.31 17.21
C ILE A 123 10.50 -5.06 18.66
N ILE A 124 11.32 -5.94 19.22
CA ILE A 124 11.84 -5.79 20.58
C ILE A 124 13.33 -5.54 20.46
N LEU A 125 13.75 -4.32 20.79
CA LEU A 125 15.16 -3.97 20.79
C LEU A 125 15.90 -4.65 21.95
N PRO A 126 17.10 -5.20 21.71
CA PRO A 126 17.93 -5.75 22.77
C PRO A 126 18.38 -4.64 23.72
N LYS A 127 18.55 -4.92 25.02
CA LYS A 127 18.90 -3.87 26.03
C LYS A 127 20.21 -3.12 25.72
N ASP A 128 21.12 -3.76 25.01
CA ASP A 128 22.41 -3.23 24.58
C ASP A 128 22.38 -2.58 23.19
N TYR A 129 21.20 -2.28 22.63
CA TYR A 129 21.05 -1.80 21.24
C TYR A 129 21.93 -0.59 20.89
N ARG A 130 22.19 0.29 21.86
CA ARG A 130 23.03 1.49 21.68
C ARG A 130 24.50 1.20 21.40
N LYS A 131 25.01 0.02 21.78
CA LYS A 131 26.42 -0.36 21.59
C LYS A 131 26.64 -1.21 20.35
N LEU A 132 25.57 -1.52 19.62
CA LEU A 132 25.58 -2.42 18.49
C LEU A 132 25.51 -1.62 17.19
N ASP A 133 26.33 -2.00 16.22
CA ASP A 133 26.18 -1.53 14.85
C ASP A 133 24.89 -2.08 14.23
N ILE A 134 24.39 -1.42 13.19
CA ILE A 134 23.14 -1.74 12.52
C ILE A 134 23.09 -3.19 12.03
N LYS A 135 24.22 -3.71 11.52
CA LYS A 135 24.31 -5.09 11.06
C LYS A 135 24.15 -6.09 12.21
N ALA A 136 24.82 -5.83 13.33
CA ALA A 136 24.70 -6.65 14.53
C ALA A 136 23.29 -6.58 15.14
N LEU A 137 22.61 -5.43 15.03
CA LEU A 137 21.21 -5.29 15.43
C LEU A 137 20.28 -6.13 14.57
N ILE A 138 20.43 -6.09 13.23
CA ILE A 138 19.62 -6.89 12.31
C ILE A 138 19.76 -8.38 12.62
N GLU A 139 20.98 -8.86 12.86
CA GLU A 139 21.24 -10.26 13.22
C GLU A 139 20.64 -10.65 14.57
N LYS A 140 20.81 -9.82 15.61
CA LYS A 140 20.27 -10.12 16.95
C LYS A 140 18.75 -10.10 17.01
N VAL A 141 18.12 -9.16 16.31
CA VAL A 141 16.66 -9.02 16.31
C VAL A 141 16.01 -10.16 15.51
N ASN A 142 16.67 -10.65 14.45
CA ASN A 142 16.21 -11.75 13.61
C ASN A 142 14.74 -11.56 13.15
N LEU A 143 14.48 -10.46 12.44
CA LEU A 143 13.14 -10.10 11.99
C LEU A 143 12.56 -11.14 11.02
N LYS A 144 11.40 -11.67 11.37
CA LYS A 144 10.57 -12.49 10.47
C LYS A 144 9.76 -11.56 9.58
N LEU A 145 10.27 -11.28 8.38
CA LEU A 145 9.59 -10.44 7.41
C LEU A 145 8.62 -11.28 6.54
N PRO A 146 7.34 -10.87 6.42
CA PRO A 146 6.42 -11.48 5.48
C PRO A 146 6.94 -11.41 4.05
N LYS A 147 6.82 -12.50 3.28
CA LYS A 147 7.26 -12.53 1.88
C LYS A 147 6.54 -11.46 1.04
N MET A 148 5.25 -11.24 1.29
CA MET A 148 4.47 -10.21 0.59
C MET A 148 5.05 -8.80 0.75
N LEU A 149 5.59 -8.48 1.93
CA LEU A 149 6.22 -7.18 2.17
C LEU A 149 7.53 -7.05 1.37
N ILE A 150 8.33 -8.13 1.31
CA ILE A 150 9.57 -8.17 0.53
C ILE A 150 9.25 -8.04 -0.96
N ASP A 151 8.28 -8.81 -1.45
CA ASP A 151 7.87 -8.80 -2.86
C ASP A 151 7.39 -7.41 -3.31
N GLU A 152 6.66 -6.69 -2.45
CA GLU A 152 6.20 -5.33 -2.72
C GLU A 152 7.37 -4.34 -2.85
N GLU A 153 8.33 -4.39 -1.92
CA GLU A 153 9.54 -3.56 -1.96
C GLU A 153 10.40 -3.86 -3.20
N VAL A 154 10.53 -5.15 -3.56
CA VAL A 154 11.26 -5.57 -4.76
C VAL A 154 10.59 -5.02 -6.01
N ASN A 155 9.26 -5.14 -6.11
CA ASN A 155 8.53 -4.61 -7.25
C ASN A 155 8.68 -3.09 -7.36
N ALA A 156 8.59 -2.36 -6.25
CA ALA A 156 8.80 -0.92 -6.22
C ALA A 156 10.19 -0.52 -6.72
N ARG A 157 11.25 -1.22 -6.28
CA ARG A 157 12.63 -0.98 -6.74
C ARG A 157 12.81 -1.31 -8.22
N LEU A 158 12.25 -2.42 -8.68
CA LEU A 158 12.32 -2.82 -10.08
C LEU A 158 11.62 -1.79 -10.97
N SER A 159 10.44 -1.30 -10.57
CA SER A 159 9.76 -0.21 -11.29
C SER A 159 10.63 1.06 -11.37
N GLN A 160 11.30 1.45 -10.28
CA GLN A 160 12.24 2.59 -10.31
C GLN A 160 13.45 2.35 -11.24
N VAL A 161 13.89 1.11 -11.40
CA VAL A 161 14.94 0.76 -12.36
C VAL A 161 14.41 0.89 -13.79
N LEU A 162 13.20 0.37 -14.05
CA LEU A 162 12.54 0.49 -15.35
C LEU A 162 12.36 1.95 -15.76
N ASP A 163 11.83 2.80 -14.87
CA ASP A 163 11.66 4.23 -15.13
C ASP A 163 12.98 4.92 -15.50
N ARG A 164 14.09 4.52 -14.86
CA ARG A 164 15.42 5.06 -15.15
C ARG A 164 15.95 4.58 -16.51
N ILE A 165 15.74 3.30 -16.83
CA ILE A 165 16.12 2.70 -18.12
C ILE A 165 15.35 3.40 -19.26
N GLU A 166 14.05 3.58 -19.10
CA GLU A 166 13.19 4.27 -20.07
C GLU A 166 13.63 5.72 -20.30
N LYS A 167 13.94 6.46 -19.22
CA LYS A 167 14.46 7.84 -19.31
C LYS A 167 15.80 7.94 -20.05
N LEU A 168 16.59 6.87 -20.03
CA LEU A 168 17.86 6.77 -20.76
C LEU A 168 17.67 6.25 -22.20
N GLY A 169 16.43 5.99 -22.63
CA GLY A 169 16.11 5.47 -23.97
C GLY A 169 16.56 4.02 -24.17
N LEU A 170 16.77 3.28 -23.08
CA LEU A 170 17.19 1.88 -23.11
C LEU A 170 15.97 0.95 -22.99
N THR A 171 16.14 -0.31 -23.40
CA THR A 171 15.16 -1.37 -23.13
C THR A 171 15.63 -2.22 -21.95
N LEU A 172 14.68 -2.83 -21.22
CA LEU A 172 15.01 -3.77 -20.14
C LEU A 172 15.93 -4.90 -20.65
N GLU A 173 15.63 -5.45 -21.83
CA GLU A 173 16.46 -6.50 -22.44
C GLU A 173 17.89 -6.01 -22.73
N GLY A 174 18.05 -4.79 -23.23
CA GLY A 174 19.36 -4.19 -23.50
C GLY A 174 20.16 -3.97 -22.21
N TYR A 175 19.48 -3.49 -21.16
CA TYR A 175 20.08 -3.33 -19.83
C TYR A 175 20.53 -4.68 -19.25
N LEU A 176 19.66 -5.69 -19.26
CA LEU A 176 19.99 -7.02 -18.74
C LEU A 176 21.18 -7.65 -19.47
N LYS A 177 21.28 -7.46 -20.79
CA LYS A 177 22.44 -7.90 -21.59
C LYS A 177 23.73 -7.16 -21.21
N SER A 178 23.66 -5.85 -20.94
CA SER A 178 24.85 -5.07 -20.59
C SER A 178 25.38 -5.40 -19.20
N VAL A 179 24.49 -5.71 -18.24
CA VAL A 179 24.88 -6.14 -16.89
C VAL A 179 25.13 -7.65 -16.80
N GLY A 180 24.83 -8.41 -17.85
CA GLY A 180 25.00 -9.87 -17.90
C GLY A 180 24.10 -10.63 -16.92
N LYS A 181 22.90 -10.11 -16.62
CA LYS A 181 21.96 -10.71 -15.66
C LYS A 181 20.68 -11.17 -16.34
N THR A 182 20.03 -12.18 -15.77
CA THR A 182 18.66 -12.55 -16.14
C THR A 182 17.67 -11.83 -15.22
N PRO A 183 16.38 -11.71 -15.62
CA PRO A 183 15.34 -11.14 -14.77
C PRO A 183 15.25 -11.81 -13.39
N GLU A 184 15.44 -13.13 -13.35
CA GLU A 184 15.35 -13.94 -12.13
C GLU A 184 16.50 -13.64 -11.17
N ILE A 185 17.73 -13.59 -11.70
CA ILE A 185 18.93 -13.24 -10.91
C ILE A 185 18.79 -11.83 -10.34
N LEU A 186 18.37 -10.89 -11.19
CA LEU A 186 18.17 -9.50 -10.78
C LEU A 186 17.14 -9.42 -9.65
N ARG A 187 16.01 -10.12 -9.78
CA ARG A 187 14.98 -10.16 -8.75
C ARG A 187 15.52 -10.74 -7.43
N SER A 188 16.24 -11.86 -7.46
CA SER A 188 16.79 -12.47 -6.24
C SER A 188 17.82 -11.58 -5.53
N GLU A 189 18.64 -10.83 -6.28
CA GLU A 189 19.55 -9.85 -5.68
C GLU A 189 18.77 -8.72 -5.00
N TYR A 190 17.72 -8.21 -5.65
CA TYR A 190 16.86 -7.20 -5.05
C TYR A 190 16.08 -7.73 -3.85
N GLU A 191 15.69 -9.01 -3.81
CA GLU A 191 15.06 -9.63 -2.65
C GLU A 191 15.98 -9.59 -1.42
N ILE A 192 17.27 -9.90 -1.59
CA ILE A 192 18.27 -9.81 -0.50
C ILE A 192 18.41 -8.35 -0.03
N GLN A 193 18.59 -7.42 -0.97
CA GLN A 193 18.75 -6.00 -0.64
C GLN A 193 17.48 -5.38 -0.04
N ALA A 194 16.30 -5.81 -0.47
CA ALA A 194 15.02 -5.37 0.06
C ALA A 194 14.85 -5.88 1.50
N LYS A 195 15.18 -7.15 1.77
CA LYS A 195 15.14 -7.71 3.12
C LYS A 195 16.03 -6.94 4.08
N GLU A 196 17.27 -6.64 3.69
CA GLU A 196 18.20 -5.86 4.51
C GLU A 196 17.71 -4.44 4.74
N ALA A 197 17.24 -3.77 3.69
CA ALA A 197 16.75 -2.40 3.78
C ALA A 197 15.49 -2.28 4.64
N ILE A 198 14.49 -3.15 4.45
CA ILE A 198 13.28 -3.18 5.28
C ILE A 198 13.66 -3.42 6.74
N SER A 199 14.56 -4.38 7.01
CA SER A 199 15.03 -4.65 8.37
C SER A 199 15.68 -3.43 9.01
N MET A 200 16.55 -2.74 8.25
CA MET A 200 17.22 -1.52 8.68
C MET A 200 16.21 -0.41 8.98
N GLU A 201 15.25 -0.16 8.08
CA GLU A 201 14.22 0.86 8.26
C GLU A 201 13.40 0.61 9.52
N LEU A 202 12.95 -0.63 9.70
CA LEU A 202 12.10 -0.99 10.83
C LEU A 202 12.84 -0.87 12.17
N ILE A 203 14.10 -1.32 12.24
CA ILE A 203 14.92 -1.18 13.46
C ILE A 203 15.19 0.29 13.77
N LEU A 204 15.54 1.11 12.76
CA LEU A 204 15.77 2.54 12.98
C LEU A 204 14.52 3.26 13.45
N ASN A 205 13.36 2.92 12.91
CA ASN A 205 12.09 3.47 13.39
C ASN A 205 11.83 3.08 14.86
N GLU A 206 12.08 1.82 15.24
CA GLU A 206 11.91 1.40 16.63
C GLU A 206 12.92 2.06 17.57
N VAL A 207 14.18 2.23 17.13
CA VAL A 207 15.20 2.98 17.89
C VAL A 207 14.77 4.43 18.06
N ALA A 208 14.26 5.08 17.00
CA ALA A 208 13.76 6.44 17.06
C ALA A 208 12.59 6.58 18.05
N ASN A 209 11.67 5.60 18.07
CA ASN A 209 10.55 5.56 19.03
C ASN A 209 11.05 5.36 20.46
N ALA A 210 11.98 4.42 20.70
CA ALA A 210 12.57 4.17 22.02
C ALA A 210 13.34 5.39 22.55
N GLU A 211 14.01 6.11 21.65
CA GLU A 211 14.77 7.34 21.93
C GLU A 211 13.90 8.61 21.95
N LYS A 212 12.60 8.49 21.67
CA LYS A 212 11.63 9.60 21.55
C LYS A 212 12.15 10.73 20.66
N ILE A 213 12.70 10.37 19.51
CA ILE A 213 13.20 11.35 18.53
C ILE A 213 12.00 12.04 17.89
N GLU A 214 11.78 13.29 18.27
CA GLU A 214 10.80 14.16 17.63
C GLU A 214 11.51 15.08 16.65
N VAL A 215 11.14 14.99 15.37
CA VAL A 215 11.60 15.91 14.33
C VAL A 215 10.70 17.13 14.31
N SER A 216 11.28 18.30 14.52
CA SER A 216 10.54 19.57 14.50
C SER A 216 10.35 20.11 13.08
N GLU A 217 9.31 20.92 12.85
CA GLU A 217 9.09 21.59 11.55
C GLU A 217 10.30 22.43 11.11
N LYS A 218 11.04 23.01 12.07
CA LYS A 218 12.25 23.79 11.80
C LYS A 218 13.37 22.94 11.20
N GLU A 219 13.57 21.72 11.69
CA GLU A 219 14.57 20.79 11.15
C GLU A 219 14.19 20.32 9.74
N ILE A 220 12.89 20.15 9.48
CA ILE A 220 12.38 19.83 8.14
C ILE A 220 12.66 21.00 7.17
N ASP A 221 12.35 22.24 7.59
CA ASP A 221 12.58 23.43 6.78
C ASP A 221 14.08 23.66 6.51
N GLU A 222 14.95 23.42 7.50
CA GLU A 222 16.41 23.47 7.32
C GLU A 222 16.90 22.39 6.33
N PHE A 223 16.38 21.17 6.43
CA PHE A 223 16.72 20.11 5.50
C PHE A 223 16.31 20.45 4.06
N ILE A 224 15.10 20.98 3.85
CA ILE A 224 14.62 21.43 2.52
C ILE A 224 15.51 22.55 1.95
N LYS A 225 15.99 23.47 2.80
CA LYS A 225 16.94 24.51 2.35
C LYS A 225 18.27 23.91 1.89
N THR A 226 18.76 22.84 2.53
CA THR A 226 20.01 22.19 2.12
C THR A 226 19.91 21.43 0.81
N THR A 227 18.73 20.98 0.40
CA THR A 227 18.50 20.31 -0.88
C THR A 227 18.31 21.28 -2.05
N GLY A 228 18.15 22.58 -1.76
CA GLY A 228 17.94 23.62 -2.77
C GLY A 228 16.51 23.68 -3.31
N GLU A 229 15.55 23.00 -2.65
CA GLU A 229 14.14 23.03 -3.03
C GLU A 229 13.39 24.23 -2.45
N ASP A 230 12.36 24.70 -3.16
CA ASP A 230 11.50 25.79 -2.71
C ASP A 230 10.48 25.29 -1.67
N LEU A 231 10.59 25.81 -0.44
CA LEU A 231 9.71 25.50 0.68
C LEU A 231 8.21 25.62 0.35
N ASN A 232 7.84 26.51 -0.57
CA ASN A 232 6.44 26.76 -0.96
C ASN A 232 5.87 25.74 -1.94
N LYS A 233 6.72 24.90 -2.55
CA LYS A 233 6.31 23.85 -3.48
C LYS A 233 6.27 22.46 -2.84
N VAL A 234 6.72 22.34 -1.58
CA VAL A 234 6.75 21.08 -0.87
C VAL A 234 5.37 20.80 -0.26
N GLU A 235 4.66 19.83 -0.84
CA GLU A 235 3.35 19.42 -0.35
C GLU A 235 3.45 18.72 1.02
N LYS A 236 2.33 18.67 1.76
CA LYS A 236 2.26 18.03 3.08
C LYS A 236 2.77 16.58 3.05
N ASN A 237 2.41 15.81 2.03
CA ASN A 237 2.88 14.43 1.87
C ASN A 237 4.39 14.33 1.72
N GLN A 238 5.03 15.29 1.05
CA GLN A 238 6.49 15.34 0.90
C GLN A 238 7.17 15.69 2.23
N ARG A 239 6.59 16.60 3.02
CA ARG A 239 7.08 16.90 4.37
C ARG A 239 7.04 15.67 5.29
N ASP A 240 5.99 14.87 5.23
CA ASP A 240 5.88 13.64 6.02
C ASP A 240 6.95 12.60 5.64
N ILE A 241 7.30 12.51 4.35
CA ILE A 241 8.41 11.67 3.89
C ILE A 241 9.73 12.17 4.45
N LEU A 242 10.00 13.47 4.34
CA LEU A 242 11.23 14.10 4.85
C LEU A 242 11.36 13.91 6.37
N LYS A 243 10.26 14.08 7.10
CA LYS A 243 10.22 13.83 8.55
C LYS A 243 10.71 12.42 8.90
N ARG A 244 10.21 11.40 8.20
CA ARG A 244 10.67 10.00 8.40
C ARG A 244 12.14 9.83 8.07
N VAL A 245 12.62 10.44 6.99
CA VAL A 245 14.05 10.38 6.60
C VAL A 245 14.95 11.01 7.66
N ILE A 246 14.60 12.20 8.14
CA ILE A 246 15.36 12.91 9.19
C ILE A 246 15.34 12.09 10.48
N MET A 247 14.19 11.57 10.90
CA MET A 247 14.05 10.75 12.11
C MET A 247 14.96 9.52 12.08
N ARG A 248 14.98 8.79 10.95
CA ARG A 248 15.86 7.62 10.76
C ARG A 248 17.33 8.00 10.79
N ARG A 249 17.70 9.12 10.15
CA ARG A 249 19.07 9.62 10.18
C ARG A 249 19.52 9.96 11.60
N SER A 250 18.69 10.65 12.37
CA SER A 250 18.98 10.97 13.78
C SER A 250 19.10 9.71 14.64
N ALA A 251 18.28 8.68 14.39
CA ALA A 251 18.41 7.40 15.06
C ALA A 251 19.75 6.71 14.76
N LEU A 252 20.17 6.73 13.49
CA LEU A 252 21.46 6.19 13.07
C LEU A 252 22.64 6.95 13.72
N GLU A 253 22.58 8.28 13.75
CA GLU A 253 23.59 9.10 14.43
C GLU A 253 23.70 8.80 15.93
N LYS A 254 22.58 8.50 16.59
CA LYS A 254 22.56 8.06 18.00
C LYS A 254 23.15 6.67 18.22
N LEU A 255 23.01 5.74 17.26
CA LEU A 255 23.64 4.42 17.33
C LEU A 255 25.16 4.49 17.10
N SER A 256 25.63 5.52 16.39
CA SER A 256 27.05 5.73 16.08
C SER A 256 27.86 6.44 17.18
N LYS A 257 27.22 6.87 18.28
CA LYS A 257 27.81 7.60 19.41
C LYS A 257 27.97 6.70 20.64
#